data_AF-A0A957PU77-F1
#
_entry.id   AF-A0A957PU77-F1
#
_cell.length_a   1.000
_cell.length_b   1.000
_cell.length_c   1.000
_cell.angle_alpha   90.00
_cell.angle_beta   90.00
_cell.angle_gamma   90.00
#
_symmetry.space_group_name_H-M   'P 1'
#
loop_
_entity.id
_entity.type
_entity.pdbx_description
1 polymer ?
#
loop_
_entity_poly.entity_id
_entity_poly.type
_entity_poly.pdbx_seq_one_letter_code
_entity_poly.pdbx_strand_id
1 'polypeptide(L)'
;MKLKLKEHGQSVALFAILMPIMSLFLLGILDYMVTNARVMETVAAADLAAHAGAQEITVLPDGTITATTAGNGIAANYFNSQRPGSAQLTSVSCGRHQGRPACYVTAQVRSAGYLLPTRWVTVRAIGYLAHGVTREDQ
;
A
#
# COMPACT_ATOMS: atom_id res chain seq x y z
N MET A 1 -9.16 46.94 -48.96
CA MET A 1 -9.91 45.69 -48.73
C MET A 1 -9.47 45.09 -47.40
N LYS A 2 -10.25 45.28 -46.32
CA LYS A 2 -9.92 44.74 -44.99
C LYS A 2 -10.40 43.29 -44.92
N LEU A 3 -9.49 42.33 -45.03
CA LEU A 3 -9.76 40.92 -44.71
C LEU A 3 -9.93 40.81 -43.19
N LYS A 4 -11.18 40.93 -42.70
CA LYS A 4 -11.53 40.45 -41.36
C LYS A 4 -11.63 38.93 -41.43
N LEU A 5 -10.52 38.27 -41.14
CA LEU A 5 -10.46 36.82 -40.97
C LEU A 5 -10.32 36.52 -39.47
N LYS A 6 -11.19 35.64 -38.98
CA LYS A 6 -10.83 34.52 -38.09
C LYS A 6 -10.86 34.73 -36.56
N GLU A 7 -11.96 35.24 -35.99
CA GLU A 7 -12.20 35.11 -34.54
C GLU A 7 -12.90 33.79 -34.15
N HIS A 8 -13.88 33.34 -34.94
CA HIS A 8 -14.61 32.07 -34.67
C HIS A 8 -13.79 30.79 -34.88
N GLY A 9 -12.76 30.80 -35.73
CA GLY A 9 -11.91 29.63 -35.95
C GLY A 9 -10.87 29.40 -34.85
N GLN A 10 -10.50 30.45 -34.13
CA GLN A 10 -9.51 30.38 -33.05
C GLN A 10 -10.13 29.79 -31.77
N SER A 11 -11.38 30.13 -31.45
CA SER A 11 -12.08 29.53 -30.30
C SER A 11 -12.34 28.04 -30.48
N VAL A 12 -12.70 27.60 -31.69
CA VAL A 12 -12.86 26.17 -32.01
C VAL A 12 -11.54 25.41 -31.91
N ALA A 13 -10.44 25.98 -32.44
CA ALA A 13 -9.11 25.38 -32.31
C ALA A 13 -8.64 25.29 -30.85
N LEU A 14 -8.90 26.33 -30.05
CA LEU A 14 -8.61 26.33 -28.61
C LEU A 14 -9.42 25.26 -27.88
N PHE A 15 -10.72 25.15 -28.13
CA PHE A 15 -11.57 24.12 -27.53
C PHE A 15 -11.13 22.70 -27.91
N ALA A 16 -10.76 22.49 -29.18
CA ALA A 16 -10.30 21.21 -29.68
C ALA A 16 -9.00 20.74 -29.02
N ILE A 17 -8.18 21.65 -28.51
CA ILE A 17 -6.94 21.32 -27.78
C ILE A 17 -7.20 21.25 -26.27
N LEU A 18 -7.97 22.19 -25.73
CA LEU A 18 -8.21 22.32 -24.30
C LEU A 18 -9.03 21.14 -23.76
N MET A 19 -10.07 20.69 -24.47
CA MET A 19 -10.91 19.60 -24.01
C MET A 19 -10.15 18.27 -23.85
N PRO A 20 -9.34 17.81 -24.82
CA PRO A 20 -8.50 16.62 -24.63
C PRO A 20 -7.51 16.76 -23.48
N ILE A 21 -6.85 17.92 -23.34
CA ILE A 21 -5.90 18.16 -22.25
C ILE A 21 -6.59 18.05 -20.89
N MET A 22 -7.73 18.73 -20.72
CA MET A 22 -8.51 18.64 -19.49
C MET A 22 -9.00 17.22 -19.22
N SER A 23 -9.40 16.48 -20.26
CA SER A 23 -9.83 15.08 -20.12
C SER A 23 -8.69 14.18 -19.65
N LEU A 24 -7.49 14.32 -20.24
CA LEU A 24 -6.30 13.58 -19.81
C LEU A 24 -5.89 13.95 -18.39
N PHE A 25 -6.00 15.23 -18.03
CA PHE A 25 -5.70 15.71 -16.69
C PHE A 25 -6.64 15.09 -15.64
N LEU A 26 -7.95 15.08 -15.90
CA LEU A 26 -8.94 14.46 -15.01
C LEU A 26 -8.76 12.95 -14.91
N LEU A 27 -8.48 12.27 -16.02
CA LEU A 27 -8.13 10.84 -16.02
C LEU A 27 -6.87 10.56 -15.21
N GLY A 28 -5.88 11.45 -15.27
CA GLY A 28 -4.65 11.36 -14.47
C GLY A 28 -4.92 11.49 -12.97
N ILE A 29 -5.76 12.44 -12.57
CA ILE A 29 -6.19 12.58 -11.17
C ILE A 29 -6.92 11.32 -10.71
N LEU A 30 -7.87 10.82 -11.51
CA LEU A 30 -8.65 9.64 -11.16
C LEU A 30 -7.77 8.38 -11.06
N ASP A 31 -6.83 8.19 -11.98
CA ASP A 31 -5.84 7.10 -11.95
C ASP A 31 -4.97 7.16 -10.69
N TYR A 32 -4.51 8.36 -10.32
CA TYR A 32 -3.76 8.59 -9.09
C TYR A 32 -4.60 8.30 -7.84
N MET A 33 -5.81 8.86 -7.74
CA MET A 33 -6.68 8.71 -6.57
C MET A 33 -7.03 7.24 -6.32
N VAL A 34 -7.44 6.50 -7.34
CA VAL A 34 -7.78 5.08 -7.21
C VAL A 34 -6.55 4.25 -6.87
N THR A 35 -5.39 4.55 -7.47
CA THR A 35 -4.15 3.85 -7.13
C THR A 35 -3.76 4.08 -5.67
N ASN A 36 -3.88 5.31 -5.16
CA ASN A 36 -3.57 5.60 -3.76
C ASN A 36 -4.56 4.96 -2.79
N ALA A 37 -5.86 4.98 -3.10
CA ALA A 37 -6.87 4.31 -2.28
C ALA A 37 -6.54 2.82 -2.13
N ARG A 38 -6.24 2.13 -3.25
CA ARG A 38 -5.83 0.72 -3.23
C ARG A 38 -4.56 0.50 -2.42
N VAL A 39 -3.56 1.36 -2.58
CA VAL A 39 -2.30 1.29 -1.80
C VAL A 39 -2.59 1.42 -0.31
N MET A 40 -3.39 2.40 0.11
CA MET A 40 -3.74 2.62 1.51
C MET A 40 -4.51 1.45 2.13
N GLU A 41 -5.45 0.85 1.39
CA GLU A 41 -6.14 -0.37 1.82
C GLU A 41 -5.16 -1.53 2.04
N THR A 42 -4.20 -1.72 1.11
CA THR A 42 -3.13 -2.72 1.33
C THR A 42 -2.21 -2.41 2.49
N VAL A 43 -1.88 -1.14 2.71
CA VAL A 43 -1.06 -0.73 3.86
C VAL A 43 -1.78 -1.08 5.14
N ALA A 44 -3.07 -0.77 5.26
CA ALA A 44 -3.87 -1.11 6.43
C ALA A 44 -3.92 -2.64 6.67
N ALA A 45 -4.16 -3.43 5.62
CA ALA A 45 -4.17 -4.89 5.72
C ALA A 45 -2.78 -5.46 6.09
N ALA A 46 -1.71 -4.92 5.51
CA ALA A 46 -0.34 -5.33 5.80
C ALA A 46 0.11 -4.96 7.21
N ASP A 47 -0.26 -3.77 7.69
CA ASP A 47 0.05 -3.29 9.03
C ASP A 47 -0.65 -4.11 10.11
N LEU A 48 -1.94 -4.40 9.93
CA LEU A 48 -2.70 -5.26 10.83
C LEU A 48 -2.12 -6.67 10.88
N ALA A 49 -1.80 -7.25 9.71
CA ALA A 49 -1.18 -8.55 9.60
C ALA A 49 0.20 -8.60 10.27
N ALA A 50 1.01 -7.55 10.10
CA ALA A 50 2.33 -7.47 10.70
C ALA A 50 2.26 -7.39 12.23
N HIS A 51 1.31 -6.63 12.78
CA HIS A 51 1.07 -6.60 14.22
C HIS A 51 0.55 -7.95 14.75
N ALA A 52 -0.37 -8.60 14.06
CA ALA A 52 -0.88 -9.92 14.44
C ALA A 52 0.23 -10.98 14.46
N GLY A 53 1.11 -11.00 13.44
CA GLY A 53 2.26 -11.91 13.42
C GLY A 53 3.30 -11.59 14.48
N ALA A 54 3.50 -10.30 14.79
CA ALA A 54 4.44 -9.89 15.83
C ALA A 54 3.99 -10.31 17.24
N GLN A 55 2.67 -10.34 17.51
CA GLN A 55 2.10 -10.80 18.78
C GLN A 55 2.35 -12.28 19.07
N GLU A 56 2.60 -13.08 18.04
CA GLU A 56 2.91 -14.51 18.17
C GLU A 56 4.41 -14.76 18.46
N ILE A 57 5.24 -13.73 18.46
CA ILE A 57 6.67 -13.85 18.76
C ILE A 57 6.83 -14.04 20.28
N THR A 58 7.43 -15.17 20.66
CA THR A 58 7.73 -15.43 22.06
C THR A 58 9.06 -14.78 22.45
N VAL A 59 9.04 -14.04 23.56
CA VAL A 59 10.24 -13.47 24.19
C VAL A 59 10.41 -14.17 25.53
N LEU A 60 11.53 -14.87 25.70
CA LEU A 60 11.85 -15.56 26.94
C LEU A 60 12.31 -14.56 28.01
N PRO A 61 12.23 -14.93 29.30
CA PRO A 61 12.68 -14.08 30.41
C PRO A 61 14.17 -13.69 30.36
N ASP A 62 15.00 -14.47 29.66
CA ASP A 62 16.42 -14.18 29.43
C ASP A 62 16.65 -13.18 28.28
N GLY A 63 15.58 -12.66 27.67
CA GLY A 63 15.63 -11.75 26.53
C GLY A 63 15.88 -12.44 25.18
N THR A 64 15.88 -13.77 25.13
CA THR A 64 15.94 -14.49 23.86
C THR A 64 14.61 -14.36 23.10
N ILE A 65 14.70 -14.07 21.80
CA ILE A 65 13.56 -13.88 20.92
C ILE A 65 13.47 -15.12 20.04
N THR A 66 12.44 -15.92 20.21
CA THR A 66 12.19 -17.09 19.37
C THR A 66 11.22 -16.70 18.26
N ALA A 67 11.73 -16.69 17.03
CA ALA A 67 10.90 -16.51 15.84
C ALA A 67 9.98 -17.73 15.71
N THR A 68 8.69 -17.54 15.93
CA THR A 68 7.72 -18.62 15.79
C THR A 68 7.34 -18.75 14.32
N THR A 69 7.48 -19.94 13.75
CA THR A 69 6.93 -20.24 12.41
C THR A 69 5.42 -20.02 12.37
N ALA A 70 4.77 -20.11 13.54
CA ALA A 70 3.37 -19.73 13.76
C ALA A 70 3.10 -18.26 13.39
N GLY A 71 3.95 -17.31 13.80
CA GLY A 71 3.76 -15.89 13.50
C GLY A 71 3.70 -15.58 12.00
N ASN A 72 4.52 -16.26 11.20
CA ASN A 72 4.46 -16.13 9.74
C ASN A 72 3.10 -16.58 9.18
N GLY A 73 2.59 -17.70 9.68
CA GLY A 73 1.29 -18.24 9.28
C GLY A 73 0.14 -17.33 9.71
N ILE A 74 0.17 -16.81 10.93
CA ILE A 74 -0.84 -15.87 11.46
C ILE A 74 -0.86 -14.58 10.61
N ALA A 75 0.28 -13.94 10.41
CA ALA A 75 0.36 -12.73 9.58
C ALA A 75 -0.12 -12.99 8.14
N ALA A 76 0.27 -14.11 7.53
CA ALA A 76 -0.21 -14.47 6.20
C ALA A 76 -1.73 -14.67 6.16
N ASN A 77 -2.31 -15.34 7.15
CA ASN A 77 -3.75 -15.57 7.24
C ASN A 77 -4.53 -14.27 7.45
N TYR A 78 -4.06 -13.39 8.36
CA TYR A 78 -4.66 -12.07 8.58
C TYR A 78 -4.61 -11.22 7.31
N PHE A 79 -3.46 -11.16 6.64
CA PHE A 79 -3.35 -10.42 5.38
C PHE A 79 -4.30 -10.99 4.32
N ASN A 80 -4.32 -12.30 4.12
CA ASN A 80 -5.17 -12.93 3.11
C ASN A 80 -6.66 -12.77 3.38
N SER A 81 -7.05 -12.62 4.64
CA SER A 81 -8.44 -12.40 5.05
C SER A 81 -8.89 -10.93 4.87
N GLN A 82 -7.96 -9.98 5.02
CA GLN A 82 -8.25 -8.54 5.00
C GLN A 82 -7.84 -7.83 3.71
N ARG A 83 -7.05 -8.48 2.85
CA ARG A 83 -6.51 -7.84 1.65
C ARG A 83 -7.62 -7.41 0.68
N PRO A 84 -7.48 -6.26 0.01
CA PRO A 84 -8.34 -5.93 -1.11
C PRO A 84 -8.07 -6.89 -2.28
N GLY A 85 -9.08 -7.10 -3.14
CA GLY A 85 -8.98 -8.04 -4.28
C GLY A 85 -7.88 -7.68 -5.30
N SER A 86 -7.40 -6.43 -5.30
CA SER A 86 -6.31 -5.96 -6.17
C SER A 86 -4.91 -6.25 -5.62
N ALA A 87 -4.81 -6.88 -4.45
CA ALA A 87 -3.57 -7.09 -3.73
C ALA A 87 -3.22 -8.56 -3.52
N GLN A 88 -1.93 -8.84 -3.38
CA GLN A 88 -1.39 -10.16 -3.10
C GLN A 88 -0.26 -10.10 -2.08
N LEU A 89 -0.17 -11.14 -1.26
CA LEU A 89 0.94 -11.31 -0.34
C LEU A 89 2.18 -11.78 -1.11
N THR A 90 3.34 -11.21 -0.82
CA THR A 90 4.61 -11.62 -1.43
C THR A 90 5.47 -12.39 -0.44
N SER A 91 5.63 -11.89 0.77
CA SER A 91 6.43 -12.54 1.80
C SER A 91 6.05 -12.08 3.19
N VAL A 92 6.22 -12.96 4.17
CA VAL A 92 6.12 -12.65 5.60
C VAL A 92 7.38 -13.11 6.29
N SER A 93 7.91 -12.29 7.20
CA SER A 93 9.08 -12.64 8.01
C SER A 93 8.93 -12.07 9.42
N CYS A 94 8.42 -12.90 10.32
CA CYS A 94 8.31 -12.66 11.75
C CYS A 94 9.51 -13.25 12.48
N GLY A 95 10.06 -12.50 13.44
CA GLY A 95 11.18 -12.94 14.26
C GLY A 95 11.98 -11.80 14.85
N ARG A 96 13.29 -12.00 14.97
CA ARG A 96 14.21 -11.00 15.48
C ARG A 96 14.75 -10.14 14.34
N HIS A 97 14.41 -8.86 14.35
CA HIS A 97 14.86 -7.88 13.36
C HIS A 97 15.52 -6.70 14.05
N GLN A 98 16.77 -6.41 13.71
CA GLN A 98 17.58 -5.35 14.35
C GLN A 98 17.58 -5.43 15.89
N GLY A 99 17.59 -6.66 16.43
CA GLY A 99 17.57 -6.89 17.88
C GLY A 99 16.20 -6.77 18.54
N ARG A 100 15.13 -6.50 17.80
CA ARG A 100 13.76 -6.34 18.31
C ARG A 100 12.83 -7.42 17.75
N PRO A 101 11.82 -7.88 18.52
CA PRO A 101 10.77 -8.75 18.01
C PRO A 101 9.88 -7.96 17.05
N ALA A 102 9.86 -8.36 15.78
CA ALA A 102 9.06 -7.69 14.76
C ALA A 102 8.60 -8.68 13.68
N CYS A 103 7.58 -8.29 12.93
CA CYS A 103 7.17 -8.99 11.73
C CYS A 103 7.10 -8.07 10.52
N TYR A 104 7.77 -8.47 9.44
CA TYR A 104 7.69 -7.80 8.15
C TYR A 104 6.67 -8.48 7.26
N VAL A 105 5.77 -7.69 6.69
CA VAL A 105 4.82 -8.11 5.68
C VAL A 105 5.10 -7.32 4.40
N THR A 106 5.43 -8.05 3.33
CA THR A 106 5.57 -7.48 1.98
C THR A 106 4.42 -7.95 1.13
N ALA A 107 3.70 -7.00 0.54
CA ALA A 107 2.60 -7.23 -0.36
C ALA A 107 2.77 -6.42 -1.64
N GLN A 108 2.00 -6.76 -2.66
CA GLN A 108 1.92 -6.02 -3.91
C GLN A 108 0.46 -5.71 -4.23
N VAL A 109 0.23 -4.53 -4.82
CA VAL A 109 -1.10 -4.08 -5.26
C VAL A 109 -1.05 -3.60 -6.70
N ARG A 110 -2.09 -3.91 -7.48
CA ARG A 110 -2.22 -3.42 -8.86
C ARG A 110 -2.73 -1.99 -8.89
N SER A 111 -2.00 -1.11 -9.58
CA SER A 111 -2.47 0.25 -9.87
C SER A 111 -3.78 0.24 -10.67
N ALA A 112 -4.48 1.39 -10.71
CA ALA A 112 -5.77 1.49 -11.36
C ALA A 112 -5.69 1.21 -12.86
N GLY A 113 -4.81 1.91 -13.57
CA GLY A 113 -4.47 1.61 -14.96
C GLY A 113 -5.33 2.35 -16.00
N TYR A 114 -5.93 3.48 -15.64
CA TYR A 114 -6.86 4.22 -16.50
C TYR A 114 -6.14 5.13 -17.50
N LEU A 115 -5.04 5.76 -17.10
CA LEU A 115 -4.22 6.61 -17.96
C LEU A 115 -2.85 5.98 -18.23
N LEU A 116 -2.24 5.39 -17.21
CA LEU A 116 -0.96 4.69 -17.30
C LEU A 116 -1.17 3.18 -17.31
N PRO A 117 -0.26 2.37 -17.87
CA PRO A 117 -0.35 0.92 -17.80
C PRO A 117 -0.41 0.41 -16.35
N THR A 118 -1.22 -0.62 -16.12
CA THR A 118 -1.29 -1.27 -14.80
C THR A 118 0.09 -1.79 -14.40
N ARG A 119 0.54 -1.44 -13.19
CA ARG A 119 1.80 -1.87 -12.62
C ARG A 119 1.62 -2.35 -11.18
N TRP A 120 2.54 -3.18 -10.72
CA TRP A 120 2.60 -3.60 -9.33
C TRP A 120 3.28 -2.53 -8.47
N VAL A 121 2.64 -2.15 -7.37
CA VAL A 121 3.20 -1.30 -6.34
C VAL A 121 3.49 -2.17 -5.13
N THR A 122 4.72 -2.14 -4.64
CA THR A 122 5.11 -2.91 -3.45
C THR A 122 4.80 -2.13 -2.20
N VAL A 123 4.10 -2.76 -1.27
CA VAL A 123 3.79 -2.25 0.07
C VAL A 123 4.56 -3.07 1.08
N ARG A 124 5.21 -2.38 2.03
CA ARG A 124 5.95 -3.02 3.12
C ARG A 124 5.44 -2.45 4.43
N ALA A 125 5.03 -3.33 5.33
CA ALA A 125 4.66 -3.00 6.69
C ALA A 125 5.55 -3.74 7.68
N ILE A 126 5.79 -3.11 8.83
CA ILE A 126 6.47 -3.72 9.97
C ILE A 126 5.64 -3.50 11.22
N GLY A 127 5.31 -4.60 11.90
CA GLY A 127 4.71 -4.60 13.22
C GLY A 127 5.78 -4.95 14.25
N TYR A 128 5.89 -4.17 15.31
CA TYR A 128 6.76 -4.49 16.44
C TYR A 128 5.92 -5.04 17.58
N LEU A 129 6.47 -5.98 18.35
CA LEU A 129 5.86 -6.36 19.62
C LEU A 129 6.00 -5.19 20.60
N ALA A 130 4.90 -4.78 21.23
CA ALA A 130 4.95 -3.79 22.31
C ALA A 130 5.77 -4.35 23.49
N HIS A 131 6.82 -3.64 23.88
CA HIS A 131 7.61 -3.96 25.05
C HIS A 131 6.91 -3.35 26.28
N GLY A 132 6.43 -4.16 27.22
CA GLY A 132 5.77 -3.61 28.43
C GLY A 132 4.76 -4.48 29.17
N VAL A 133 4.64 -5.78 28.90
CA VAL A 133 3.79 -6.70 29.71
C VAL A 133 4.53 -7.93 30.23
N THR A 134 5.87 -7.92 30.20
CA THR A 134 6.67 -8.83 31.04
C THR A 134 6.77 -8.24 32.45
N ARG A 135 5.70 -8.41 33.22
CA ARG A 135 5.56 -8.55 34.68
C ARG A 135 6.59 -7.94 35.67
N GLU A 136 7.34 -6.89 35.36
CA GLU A 136 8.22 -6.21 36.33
C GLU A 136 8.17 -4.67 36.32
N ASP A 137 7.41 -4.04 35.42
CA ASP A 137 7.24 -2.56 35.37
C ASP A 137 5.82 -2.09 35.78
N GLN A 138 5.25 -2.69 36.85
CA GLN A 138 4.08 -2.15 37.58
C GLN A 138 4.33 -2.09 39.07
#